data_AF-A0A847EZJ5-F1
#
_entry.id   AF-A0A847EZJ5-F1
#
_cell.length_a   1.000
_cell.length_b   1.000
_cell.length_c   1.000
_cell.angle_alpha   90.00
_cell.angle_beta   90.00
_cell.angle_gamma   90.00
#
_symmetry.space_group_name_H-M   'P 1'
#
loop_
_entity.id
_entity.type
_entity.pdbx_description
1 polymer ?
#
loop_
_entity_poly.entity_id
_entity_poly.type
_entity_poly.pdbx_seq_one_letter_code
_entity_poly.pdbx_strand_id
1 'polypeptide(L)'
;KNWIDNSNYDEKEALQAAHDAAVVVFNASGSLNADFTAAIQALDKAIYNYTVGHIEVNLGKIATITTSYVAGWDKLSAMVDGFDPASSADESHDNYGNWNGEENYGITNWVQFEWPVEHKINSVAVYWFSDGGGVMPPVRDSLEYWKNDAWVYADSLTTYTDQYNEKLMDITTSKLKLSMASVSATGIIEFKILGYETPVGLNNPTQRFDGVSIYPTLVKRGGSVNVTFTAEQSAPVSVQLFAISGQRVGKATLNGQFATFNVPTTLGAGMYLMVFDTPQGRSVKKVIVE
;
A
#
# COMPACT_ATOMS: atom_id res chain seq x y z
N LYS A 1 14.46 -19.22 -14.22
CA LYS A 1 14.80 -20.44 -13.46
C LYS A 1 15.66 -20.10 -12.24
N ASN A 2 16.85 -19.52 -12.41
CA ASN A 2 17.78 -19.18 -11.30
C ASN A 2 17.27 -18.27 -10.16
N TRP A 3 16.08 -17.66 -10.22
CA TRP A 3 15.62 -16.71 -9.20
C TRP A 3 14.82 -17.37 -8.06
N ILE A 4 14.05 -18.42 -8.36
CA ILE A 4 13.35 -19.25 -7.35
C ILE A 4 14.36 -20.14 -6.63
N ASP A 5 15.33 -20.70 -7.36
CA ASP A 5 16.29 -21.67 -6.84
C ASP A 5 17.17 -21.15 -5.69
N ASN A 6 17.38 -19.83 -5.61
CA ASN A 6 18.18 -19.18 -4.55
C ASN A 6 17.36 -18.71 -3.34
N SER A 7 16.04 -18.96 -3.32
CA SER A 7 15.17 -18.64 -2.20
C SER A 7 15.16 -19.75 -1.14
N ASN A 8 15.07 -19.33 0.12
CA ASN A 8 14.89 -20.20 1.30
C ASN A 8 13.46 -20.15 1.86
N TYR A 9 12.50 -19.56 1.16
CA TYR A 9 11.09 -19.53 1.62
C TYR A 9 10.37 -20.84 1.32
N ASP A 10 9.51 -21.27 2.23
CA ASP A 10 8.81 -22.56 2.16
C ASP A 10 7.84 -22.62 0.96
N GLU A 11 7.31 -21.48 0.52
CA GLU A 11 6.32 -21.36 -0.57
C GLU A 11 6.94 -21.41 -1.97
N LYS A 12 8.27 -21.52 -2.07
CA LYS A 12 9.04 -21.59 -3.32
C LYS A 12 8.53 -22.68 -4.27
N GLU A 13 8.24 -23.86 -3.75
CA GLU A 13 7.77 -24.99 -4.56
C GLU A 13 6.39 -24.72 -5.17
N ALA A 14 5.49 -24.11 -4.40
CA ALA A 14 4.16 -23.75 -4.87
C ALA A 14 4.22 -22.67 -5.97
N LEU A 15 5.12 -21.69 -5.81
CA LEU A 15 5.38 -20.68 -6.84
C LEU A 15 5.96 -21.31 -8.12
N GLN A 16 6.91 -22.24 -7.98
CA GLN A 16 7.49 -22.95 -9.11
C GLN A 16 6.44 -23.79 -9.84
N ALA A 17 5.60 -24.53 -9.10
CA ALA A 17 4.53 -25.34 -9.69
C ALA A 17 3.50 -24.49 -10.44
N ALA A 18 3.07 -23.36 -9.86
CA ALA A 18 2.14 -22.44 -10.52
C ALA A 18 2.75 -21.80 -11.77
N HIS A 19 4.03 -21.45 -11.74
CA HIS A 19 4.77 -20.97 -12.91
C HIS A 19 4.80 -22.03 -14.01
N ASP A 20 5.16 -23.27 -13.68
CA ASP A 20 5.29 -24.34 -14.67
C ASP A 20 3.94 -24.70 -15.29
N ALA A 21 2.86 -24.69 -14.50
CA ALA A 21 1.49 -24.84 -15.00
C ALA A 21 1.11 -23.71 -15.98
N ALA A 22 1.45 -22.46 -15.66
CA ALA A 22 1.19 -21.32 -16.55
C ALA A 22 1.98 -21.40 -17.87
N VAL A 23 3.22 -21.92 -17.83
CA VAL A 23 4.03 -22.16 -19.04
C VAL A 23 3.42 -23.24 -19.93
N VAL A 24 2.80 -24.27 -19.36
CA VAL A 24 2.09 -25.30 -20.13
C VAL A 24 0.91 -24.69 -20.89
N VAL A 25 0.07 -23.88 -20.21
CA VAL A 25 -1.05 -23.17 -20.85
C VAL A 25 -0.55 -22.23 -21.94
N PHE A 26 0.55 -21.49 -21.69
CA PHE A 26 1.12 -20.57 -22.67
C PHE A 26 1.60 -21.25 -23.97
N ASN A 27 2.17 -22.44 -23.86
CA ASN A 27 2.73 -23.16 -25.01
C ASN A 27 1.73 -24.08 -25.73
N ALA A 28 0.54 -24.31 -25.16
CA ALA A 28 -0.44 -25.23 -25.72
C ALA A 28 -1.18 -24.59 -26.92
N SER A 29 -1.11 -25.24 -28.09
CA SER A 29 -1.88 -24.86 -29.28
C SER A 29 -3.36 -25.23 -29.09
N GLY A 30 -4.11 -24.43 -28.35
CA GLY A 30 -5.53 -24.67 -28.06
C GLY A 30 -6.07 -24.04 -26.79
N SER A 31 -5.23 -23.40 -25.98
CA SER A 31 -5.69 -22.73 -24.76
C SER A 31 -6.64 -21.57 -25.05
N LEU A 32 -7.71 -21.51 -24.26
CA LEU A 32 -8.73 -20.48 -24.31
C LEU A 32 -8.46 -19.40 -23.27
N ASN A 33 -9.15 -18.26 -23.37
CA ASN A 33 -9.01 -17.16 -22.40
C ASN A 33 -9.28 -17.60 -20.95
N ALA A 34 -10.19 -18.56 -20.74
CA ALA A 34 -10.47 -19.13 -19.43
C ALA A 34 -9.26 -19.88 -18.84
N ASP A 35 -8.48 -20.59 -19.67
CA ASP A 35 -7.29 -21.32 -19.23
C ASP A 35 -6.19 -20.34 -18.82
N PHE A 36 -6.00 -19.27 -19.60
CA PHE A 36 -5.08 -18.18 -19.25
C PHE A 36 -5.49 -17.50 -17.94
N THR A 37 -6.77 -17.21 -17.77
CA THR A 37 -7.31 -16.58 -16.54
C THR A 37 -7.04 -17.46 -15.32
N ALA A 38 -7.34 -18.76 -15.41
CA ALA A 38 -7.09 -19.70 -14.32
C ALA A 38 -5.60 -19.84 -13.97
N ALA A 39 -4.73 -19.90 -14.99
CA ALA A 39 -3.29 -19.96 -14.80
C ALA A 39 -2.72 -18.68 -14.15
N ILE A 40 -3.20 -17.50 -14.56
CA ILE A 40 -2.81 -16.21 -13.97
C ILE A 40 -3.25 -16.15 -12.51
N GLN A 41 -4.48 -16.52 -12.19
CA GLN A 41 -4.99 -16.54 -10.82
C GLN A 41 -4.17 -17.45 -9.91
N ALA A 42 -3.81 -18.65 -10.39
CA ALA A 42 -2.97 -19.58 -9.64
C ALA A 42 -1.56 -19.03 -9.41
N LEU A 43 -0.95 -18.41 -10.43
CA LEU A 43 0.36 -17.80 -10.32
C LEU A 43 0.36 -16.59 -9.38
N ASP A 44 -0.65 -15.73 -9.47
CA ASP A 44 -0.80 -14.55 -8.59
C ASP A 44 -0.96 -14.95 -7.13
N LYS A 45 -1.74 -16.00 -6.86
CA LYS A 45 -1.87 -16.58 -5.52
C LYS A 45 -0.52 -17.10 -5.02
N ALA A 46 0.23 -17.80 -5.86
CA ALA A 46 1.51 -18.34 -5.45
C ALA A 46 2.57 -17.23 -5.21
N ILE A 47 2.55 -16.16 -6.00
CA ILE A 47 3.38 -14.96 -5.77
C ILE A 47 2.99 -14.30 -4.45
N TYR A 48 1.70 -14.14 -4.17
CA TYR A 48 1.23 -13.57 -2.90
C TYR A 48 1.74 -14.41 -1.72
N ASN A 49 1.49 -15.72 -1.72
CA ASN A 49 1.95 -16.61 -0.66
C ASN A 49 3.46 -16.56 -0.46
N TYR A 50 4.22 -16.45 -1.55
CA TYR A 50 5.68 -16.33 -1.50
C TYR A 50 6.18 -14.98 -0.95
N THR A 51 5.36 -13.92 -0.99
CA THR A 51 5.77 -12.56 -0.63
C THR A 51 5.14 -12.02 0.65
N VAL A 52 3.95 -12.51 1.02
CA VAL A 52 3.26 -12.15 2.26
C VAL A 52 4.13 -12.51 3.47
N GLY A 53 4.22 -11.62 4.45
CA GLY A 53 5.09 -11.81 5.61
C GLY A 53 6.59 -11.61 5.35
N HIS A 54 7.00 -11.40 4.10
CA HIS A 54 8.41 -11.29 3.71
C HIS A 54 8.76 -9.93 3.09
N ILE A 55 7.76 -9.17 2.63
CA ILE A 55 7.94 -7.82 2.10
C ILE A 55 7.25 -6.82 3.03
N GLU A 56 7.98 -5.78 3.40
CA GLU A 56 7.43 -4.69 4.20
C GLU A 56 6.49 -3.83 3.34
N VAL A 57 5.32 -3.50 3.87
CA VAL A 57 4.26 -2.77 3.18
C VAL A 57 3.65 -1.71 4.11
N ASN A 58 2.99 -0.69 3.55
CA ASN A 58 2.08 0.15 4.34
C ASN A 58 0.79 -0.62 4.64
N LEU A 59 0.69 -1.17 5.85
CA LEU A 59 -0.45 -1.93 6.36
C LEU A 59 -1.72 -1.07 6.48
N GLY A 60 -1.59 0.26 6.56
CA GLY A 60 -2.73 1.18 6.54
C GLY A 60 -3.58 1.04 5.27
N LYS A 61 -2.98 0.65 4.13
CA LYS A 61 -3.68 0.43 2.85
C LYS A 61 -4.66 -0.74 2.85
N ILE A 62 -4.48 -1.68 3.76
CA ILE A 62 -5.32 -2.88 3.89
C ILE A 62 -6.12 -2.89 5.20
N ALA A 63 -6.08 -1.79 5.95
CA ALA A 63 -6.85 -1.61 7.16
C ALA A 63 -8.26 -1.10 6.84
N THR A 64 -9.24 -1.47 7.67
CA THR A 64 -10.46 -0.69 7.79
C THR A 64 -10.16 0.55 8.61
N ILE A 65 -10.34 1.73 8.02
CA ILE A 65 -10.07 3.02 8.67
C ILE A 65 -11.35 3.60 9.25
N THR A 66 -11.31 3.99 10.52
CA THR A 66 -12.39 4.73 11.18
C THR A 66 -11.83 5.95 11.91
N THR A 67 -12.68 6.91 12.24
CA THR A 67 -12.30 8.15 12.91
C THR A 67 -13.41 8.61 13.86
N SER A 68 -13.09 9.45 14.84
CA SER A 68 -14.11 10.18 15.60
C SER A 68 -14.90 11.15 14.73
N TYR A 69 -14.21 11.79 13.78
CA TYR A 69 -14.79 12.76 12.87
C TYR A 69 -13.86 12.97 11.65
N VAL A 70 -14.44 13.29 10.50
CA VAL A 70 -13.75 13.76 9.29
C VAL A 70 -14.61 14.83 8.64
N ALA A 71 -14.01 15.93 8.20
CA ALA A 71 -14.74 16.99 7.51
C ALA A 71 -15.31 16.48 6.18
N GLY A 72 -16.45 17.03 5.74
CA GLY A 72 -17.17 16.51 4.57
C GLY A 72 -16.44 16.61 3.23
N TRP A 73 -15.35 17.37 3.17
CA TRP A 73 -14.47 17.52 2.00
C TRP A 73 -13.16 16.72 2.10
N ASP A 74 -12.87 16.16 3.28
CA ASP A 74 -11.65 15.37 3.54
C ASP A 74 -11.92 13.87 3.37
N LYS A 75 -10.85 13.07 3.22
CA LYS A 75 -10.96 11.62 2.98
C LYS A 75 -10.07 10.82 3.91
N LEU A 76 -10.60 9.74 4.49
CA LEU A 76 -9.81 8.81 5.29
C LEU A 76 -8.74 8.07 4.48
N SER A 77 -9.04 7.78 3.21
CA SER A 77 -8.11 7.09 2.31
C SER A 77 -6.86 7.91 1.99
N ALA A 78 -6.94 9.24 2.11
CA ALA A 78 -5.81 10.13 1.87
C ALA A 78 -4.63 9.82 2.80
N MET A 79 -4.93 9.45 4.05
CA MET A 79 -3.89 9.14 5.05
C MET A 79 -3.03 7.93 4.69
N VAL A 80 -3.36 7.13 3.68
CA VAL A 80 -2.62 5.89 3.41
C VAL A 80 -2.40 5.65 1.93
N ASP A 81 -2.61 6.62 1.05
CA ASP A 81 -2.54 6.39 -0.40
C ASP A 81 -1.09 6.32 -0.93
N GLY A 82 -0.11 6.73 -0.12
CA GLY A 82 1.30 6.73 -0.49
C GLY A 82 1.74 7.99 -1.22
N PHE A 83 0.97 9.08 -1.11
CA PHE A 83 1.39 10.41 -1.51
C PHE A 83 2.61 10.86 -0.69
N ASP A 84 3.48 11.65 -1.31
CA ASP A 84 4.70 12.16 -0.67
C ASP A 84 4.63 13.69 -0.64
N PRO A 85 4.23 14.29 0.50
CA PRO A 85 3.87 15.70 0.54
C PRO A 85 5.08 16.62 0.37
N ALA A 86 4.90 17.73 -0.35
CA ALA A 86 5.95 18.74 -0.49
C ALA A 86 6.09 19.62 0.77
N SER A 87 5.00 19.80 1.53
CA SER A 87 4.95 20.58 2.77
C SER A 87 3.72 20.19 3.60
N SER A 88 3.62 20.67 4.84
CA SER A 88 2.41 20.49 5.67
C SER A 88 1.19 21.26 5.17
N ALA A 89 1.38 22.24 4.29
CA ALA A 89 0.30 22.99 3.64
C ALA A 89 0.01 22.48 2.21
N ASP A 90 0.47 21.26 1.87
CA ASP A 90 0.23 20.68 0.54
C ASP A 90 -1.23 20.27 0.39
N GLU A 91 -1.98 21.05 -0.40
CA GLU A 91 -3.37 20.79 -0.79
C GLU A 91 -3.48 20.33 -2.24
N SER A 92 -2.36 19.96 -2.88
CA SER A 92 -2.39 19.38 -4.24
C SER A 92 -2.97 17.96 -4.27
N HIS A 93 -3.18 17.38 -3.09
CA HIS A 93 -3.76 16.07 -2.87
C HIS A 93 -4.87 16.15 -1.81
N ASP A 94 -5.80 15.18 -1.82
CA ASP A 94 -6.76 15.02 -0.73
C ASP A 94 -6.02 14.82 0.59
N ASN A 95 -6.60 15.32 1.70
CA ASN A 95 -6.07 15.21 3.06
C ASN A 95 -7.13 14.62 4.00
N TYR A 96 -6.71 14.22 5.21
CA TYR A 96 -7.60 14.05 6.35
C TYR A 96 -7.57 15.31 7.22
N GLY A 97 -8.75 15.77 7.63
CA GLY A 97 -8.93 16.81 8.63
C GLY A 97 -10.20 16.56 9.43
N ASN A 98 -10.18 16.95 10.71
CA ASN A 98 -11.31 16.81 11.61
C ASN A 98 -12.02 18.13 11.94
N TRP A 99 -11.92 19.13 11.05
CA TRP A 99 -12.57 20.42 11.23
C TRP A 99 -14.10 20.25 11.31
N ASN A 100 -14.69 20.71 12.41
CA ASN A 100 -16.13 20.61 12.68
C ASN A 100 -16.68 21.90 13.31
N GLY A 101 -16.20 23.07 12.86
CA GLY A 101 -16.50 24.35 13.50
C GLY A 101 -15.60 24.69 14.69
N GLU A 102 -15.45 25.97 14.98
CA GLU A 102 -14.57 26.50 16.03
C GLU A 102 -15.00 26.08 17.44
N GLU A 103 -16.30 25.81 17.64
CA GLU A 103 -16.86 25.31 18.90
C GLU A 103 -16.34 23.91 19.27
N ASN A 104 -15.77 23.18 18.29
CA ASN A 104 -15.18 21.85 18.48
C ASN A 104 -13.64 21.88 18.58
N TYR A 105 -13.02 23.07 18.64
CA TYR A 105 -11.59 23.21 18.90
C TYR A 105 -11.18 22.71 20.29
N GLY A 106 -9.95 22.22 20.42
CA GLY A 106 -9.46 21.68 21.69
C GLY A 106 -9.92 20.26 22.03
N ILE A 107 -10.85 19.70 21.26
CA ILE A 107 -11.37 18.34 21.48
C ILE A 107 -10.35 17.31 20.98
N THR A 108 -10.19 16.22 21.74
CA THR A 108 -9.40 15.08 21.29
C THR A 108 -10.19 14.29 20.25
N ASN A 109 -9.64 14.20 19.05
CA ASN A 109 -10.14 13.37 17.96
C ASN A 109 -9.20 12.19 17.75
N TRP A 110 -9.66 11.15 17.05
CA TRP A 110 -8.85 9.96 16.81
C TRP A 110 -9.07 9.40 15.43
N VAL A 111 -8.04 8.74 14.90
CA VAL A 111 -8.13 7.82 13.76
C VAL A 111 -7.72 6.43 14.21
N GLN A 112 -8.36 5.40 13.65
CA GLN A 112 -8.13 4.01 13.99
C GLN A 112 -8.03 3.17 12.72
N PHE A 113 -7.06 2.26 12.73
CA PHE A 113 -6.81 1.25 11.70
C PHE A 113 -7.10 -0.11 12.30
N GLU A 114 -7.95 -0.89 11.64
CA GLU A 114 -8.33 -2.23 12.09
C GLU A 114 -8.09 -3.25 10.98
N TRP A 115 -7.41 -4.35 11.34
CA TRP A 115 -7.17 -5.49 10.48
C TRP A 115 -7.95 -6.71 11.01
N PRO A 116 -8.38 -7.63 10.13
CA PRO A 116 -9.10 -8.83 10.54
C PRO A 116 -8.21 -9.81 11.33
N VAL A 117 -6.90 -9.63 11.28
CA VAL A 117 -5.88 -10.45 11.95
C VAL A 117 -4.76 -9.55 12.47
N GLU A 118 -3.93 -10.07 13.36
CA GLU A 118 -2.76 -9.33 13.79
C GLU A 118 -1.69 -9.28 12.69
N HIS A 119 -1.02 -8.14 12.56
CA HIS A 119 0.14 -7.95 11.69
C HIS A 119 1.33 -7.44 12.48
N LYS A 120 2.54 -7.68 11.99
CA LYS A 120 3.75 -7.11 12.57
C LYS A 120 3.95 -5.69 12.04
N ILE A 121 3.97 -4.70 12.92
CA ILE A 121 4.26 -3.30 12.60
C ILE A 121 5.68 -2.99 13.08
N ASN A 122 6.54 -2.56 12.15
CA ASN A 122 7.95 -2.22 12.38
C ASN A 122 8.16 -0.72 12.57
N SER A 123 7.35 0.12 11.95
CA SER A 123 7.41 1.56 12.16
C SER A 123 6.11 2.24 11.78
N VAL A 124 5.96 3.45 12.30
CA VAL A 124 4.91 4.37 11.91
C VAL A 124 5.51 5.71 11.58
N ALA A 125 4.94 6.42 10.60
CA ALA A 125 5.33 7.78 10.30
C ALA A 125 4.13 8.60 9.85
N VAL A 126 3.92 9.77 10.48
CA VAL A 126 2.83 10.69 10.14
C VAL A 126 3.37 11.98 9.57
N TYR A 127 2.79 12.42 8.47
CA TYR A 127 2.98 13.75 7.91
C TYR A 127 1.73 14.59 8.23
N TRP A 128 1.90 15.60 9.08
CA TRP A 128 0.79 16.42 9.55
C TRP A 128 0.36 17.44 8.50
N PHE A 129 -0.95 17.61 8.33
CA PHE A 129 -1.53 18.70 7.54
C PHE A 129 -1.72 19.95 8.43
N SER A 130 -1.51 21.12 7.84
CA SER A 130 -1.66 22.41 8.48
C SER A 130 -2.02 23.48 7.44
N ASP A 131 -3.15 24.17 7.63
CA ASP A 131 -3.52 25.35 6.84
C ASP A 131 -2.99 26.66 7.48
N GLY A 132 -2.33 26.55 8.65
CA GLY A 132 -1.77 27.69 9.38
C GLY A 132 -2.79 28.41 10.27
N GLY A 133 -4.01 27.88 10.40
CA GLY A 133 -5.06 28.42 11.24
C GLY A 133 -6.07 27.38 11.71
N GLY A 134 -7.07 27.09 10.88
CA GLY A 134 -8.22 26.27 11.23
C GLY A 134 -7.89 24.81 11.48
N VAL A 135 -6.82 24.31 10.85
CA VAL A 135 -6.25 22.98 11.02
C VAL A 135 -4.75 23.10 11.28
N MET A 136 -4.29 22.52 12.39
CA MET A 136 -2.90 22.57 12.84
C MET A 136 -2.41 21.18 13.25
N PRO A 137 -1.09 20.93 13.27
CA PRO A 137 -0.55 19.72 13.88
C PRO A 137 -0.99 19.60 15.34
N PRO A 138 -1.07 18.38 15.91
CA PRO A 138 -1.43 18.22 17.30
C PRO A 138 -0.41 18.88 18.23
N VAL A 139 -0.89 19.40 19.37
CA VAL A 139 -0.02 19.76 20.51
C VAL A 139 0.17 18.57 21.44
N ARG A 140 -0.74 17.60 21.38
CA ARG A 140 -0.67 16.31 22.07
C ARG A 140 -1.21 15.22 21.16
N ASP A 141 -0.51 14.11 21.12
CA ASP A 141 -0.98 12.89 20.50
C ASP A 141 -0.68 11.67 21.38
N SER A 142 -1.36 10.57 21.08
CA SER A 142 -1.16 9.29 21.75
C SER A 142 -1.41 8.19 20.74
N LEU A 143 -0.35 7.46 20.41
CA LEU A 143 -0.43 6.23 19.63
C LEU A 143 -0.66 5.06 20.58
N GLU A 144 -1.71 4.29 20.31
CA GLU A 144 -2.09 3.11 21.07
C GLU A 144 -2.28 1.93 20.12
N TYR A 145 -2.03 0.73 20.61
CA TYR A 145 -2.27 -0.52 19.89
C TYR A 145 -3.11 -1.48 20.72
N TRP A 146 -3.86 -2.35 20.05
CA TRP A 146 -4.70 -3.33 20.73
C TRP A 146 -3.92 -4.58 21.09
N LYS A 147 -3.99 -4.99 22.36
CA LYS A 147 -3.37 -6.22 22.86
C LYS A 147 -4.13 -6.74 24.06
N ASN A 148 -4.42 -8.04 24.09
CA ASN A 148 -5.10 -8.71 25.21
C ASN A 148 -6.41 -8.00 25.62
N ASP A 149 -7.24 -7.67 24.64
CA ASP A 149 -8.52 -6.98 24.83
C ASP A 149 -8.44 -5.60 25.51
N ALA A 150 -7.30 -4.91 25.38
CA ALA A 150 -7.10 -3.56 25.89
C ALA A 150 -6.26 -2.71 24.92
N TRP A 151 -6.47 -1.39 24.98
CA TRP A 151 -5.56 -0.42 24.38
C TRP A 151 -4.31 -0.29 25.24
N VAL A 152 -3.16 -0.40 24.59
CA VAL A 152 -1.85 -0.22 25.21
C VAL A 152 -1.19 0.98 24.56
N TYR A 153 -0.71 1.92 25.39
CA TYR A 153 0.08 3.06 24.92
C TYR A 153 1.38 2.55 24.27
N ALA A 154 1.64 2.98 23.04
CA ALA A 154 2.90 2.74 22.33
C ALA A 154 3.86 3.91 22.53
N ASP A 155 3.48 5.09 22.03
CA ASP A 155 4.34 6.28 22.00
C ASP A 155 3.50 7.53 21.70
N SER A 156 4.12 8.71 21.77
CA SER A 156 3.68 9.91 21.06
C SER A 156 4.57 10.14 19.84
N LEU A 157 3.96 10.57 18.75
CA LEU A 157 4.64 11.02 17.55
C LEU A 157 5.14 12.46 17.78
N THR A 158 6.27 12.82 17.18
CA THR A 158 6.63 14.24 17.12
C THR A 158 5.62 15.00 16.26
N THR A 159 5.51 16.31 16.42
CA THR A 159 4.48 17.12 15.74
C THR A 159 5.06 18.22 14.86
N TYR A 160 6.27 17.97 14.32
CA TYR A 160 6.93 18.90 13.42
C TYR A 160 6.19 18.98 12.09
N THR A 161 6.12 20.18 11.53
CA THR A 161 5.64 20.43 10.16
C THR A 161 6.71 20.08 9.13
N ASP A 162 6.27 19.91 7.89
CA ASP A 162 7.10 19.76 6.69
C ASP A 162 8.03 18.53 6.68
N GLN A 163 7.67 17.50 7.46
CA GLN A 163 8.39 16.23 7.50
C GLN A 163 7.53 15.09 8.05
N TYR A 164 8.00 13.86 7.82
CA TYR A 164 7.48 12.69 8.49
C TYR A 164 7.96 12.65 9.94
N ASN A 165 7.01 12.43 10.85
CA ASN A 165 7.24 12.21 12.27
C ASN A 165 7.20 10.71 12.52
N GLU A 166 8.38 10.10 12.52
CA GLU A 166 8.56 8.65 12.52
C GLU A 166 8.88 8.09 13.91
N LYS A 167 8.35 6.90 14.20
CA LYS A 167 8.73 6.07 15.34
C LYS A 167 8.93 4.63 14.90
N LEU A 168 10.07 4.06 15.31
CA LEU A 168 10.30 2.62 15.21
C LEU A 168 9.42 1.90 16.22
N MET A 169 8.90 0.76 15.78
CA MET A 169 8.01 -0.12 16.52
C MET A 169 8.56 -1.56 16.45
N ASP A 170 8.05 -2.42 17.31
CA ASP A 170 8.16 -3.87 17.17
C ASP A 170 6.94 -4.49 17.84
N ILE A 171 5.77 -4.23 17.24
CA ILE A 171 4.48 -4.64 17.80
C ILE A 171 3.76 -5.56 16.84
N THR A 172 3.04 -6.53 17.40
CA THR A 172 2.08 -7.35 16.67
C THR A 172 0.70 -6.98 17.19
N THR A 173 -0.20 -6.54 16.29
CA THR A 173 -1.53 -6.08 16.68
C THR A 173 -2.51 -6.14 15.51
N SER A 174 -3.81 -6.24 15.83
CA SER A 174 -4.91 -6.12 14.87
C SER A 174 -5.55 -4.74 14.87
N LYS A 175 -5.19 -3.83 15.79
CA LYS A 175 -5.68 -2.45 15.77
C LYS A 175 -4.63 -1.44 16.21
N LEU A 176 -4.59 -0.31 15.53
CA LEU A 176 -3.77 0.84 15.86
C LEU A 176 -4.66 2.08 15.93
N LYS A 177 -4.46 2.94 16.92
CA LYS A 177 -5.24 4.17 17.09
C LYS A 177 -4.31 5.33 17.42
N LEU A 178 -4.52 6.45 16.73
CA LEU A 178 -3.82 7.71 16.98
C LEU A 178 -4.85 8.73 17.46
N SER A 179 -4.75 9.10 18.73
CA SER A 179 -5.53 10.19 19.32
C SER A 179 -4.74 11.49 19.22
N MET A 180 -5.41 12.58 18.89
CA MET A 180 -4.82 13.87 18.54
C MET A 180 -5.63 15.00 19.16
N ALA A 181 -4.96 15.96 19.77
CA ALA A 181 -5.55 17.18 20.27
C ALA A 181 -4.65 18.38 19.90
N SER A 182 -5.27 19.45 19.41
CA SER A 182 -4.61 20.74 19.16
C SER A 182 -5.45 21.88 19.74
N VAL A 183 -4.97 23.11 19.58
CA VAL A 183 -5.75 24.32 19.90
C VAL A 183 -6.83 24.61 18.87
N SER A 184 -6.71 24.04 17.67
CA SER A 184 -7.71 24.03 16.60
C SER A 184 -7.96 22.58 16.13
N ALA A 185 -8.54 22.37 14.95
CA ALA A 185 -8.66 21.05 14.35
C ALA A 185 -7.28 20.47 13.99
N THR A 186 -7.20 19.16 13.76
CA THR A 186 -5.97 18.46 13.33
C THR A 186 -6.16 17.79 11.98
N GLY A 187 -5.08 17.68 11.22
CA GLY A 187 -5.08 17.01 9.93
C GLY A 187 -3.83 16.17 9.67
N ILE A 188 -3.98 15.20 8.77
CA ILE A 188 -2.95 14.26 8.35
C ILE A 188 -2.96 14.24 6.82
N ILE A 189 -1.79 14.37 6.20
CA ILE A 189 -1.63 14.15 4.76
C ILE A 189 -1.37 12.67 4.51
N GLU A 190 -0.34 12.09 5.15
CA GLU A 190 0.03 10.69 4.97
C GLU A 190 0.40 10.05 6.32
N PHE A 191 0.00 8.81 6.52
CA PHE A 191 0.24 7.95 7.67
C PHE A 191 0.76 6.58 7.16
N LYS A 192 2.07 6.42 7.24
CA LYS A 192 2.74 5.16 6.93
C LYS A 192 2.70 4.25 8.16
N ILE A 193 2.09 3.08 8.03
CA ILE A 193 2.12 2.01 9.03
C ILE A 193 2.90 0.85 8.40
N LEU A 194 4.22 0.87 8.54
CA LEU A 194 5.09 -0.05 7.83
C LEU A 194 5.30 -1.34 8.62
N GLY A 195 5.14 -2.46 7.95
CA GLY A 195 5.25 -3.76 8.59
C GLY A 195 5.06 -4.94 7.64
N TYR A 196 5.01 -6.12 8.23
CA TYR A 196 4.80 -7.38 7.51
C TYR A 196 3.39 -7.91 7.79
N GLU A 197 2.67 -8.20 6.70
CA GLU A 197 1.41 -8.93 6.78
C GLU A 197 1.66 -10.30 7.41
N THR A 198 0.90 -10.66 8.43
CA THR A 198 0.89 -12.04 8.92
C THR A 198 0.28 -12.93 7.83
N PRO A 199 0.99 -13.99 7.38
CA PRO A 199 0.42 -15.01 6.52
C PRO A 199 -0.64 -15.77 7.31
N VAL A 200 -1.86 -15.26 7.31
CA VAL A 200 -3.01 -16.09 7.66
C VAL A 200 -3.22 -17.02 6.48
N GLY A 201 -3.78 -18.21 6.71
CA GLY A 201 -4.42 -18.99 5.66
C GLY A 201 -5.62 -18.24 5.08
N LEU A 202 -5.37 -17.07 4.48
CA LEU A 202 -6.33 -16.19 3.86
C LEU A 202 -6.88 -16.97 2.67
N ASN A 203 -8.00 -17.63 2.90
CA ASN A 203 -8.74 -18.40 1.91
C ASN A 203 -9.33 -17.51 0.79
N ASN A 204 -8.99 -16.22 0.72
CA ASN A 204 -9.59 -15.28 -0.23
C ASN A 204 -8.55 -14.49 -1.04
N PRO A 205 -8.11 -15.03 -2.19
CA PRO A 205 -7.48 -14.28 -3.28
C PRO A 205 -8.32 -13.08 -3.78
N THR A 206 -9.60 -13.05 -3.45
CA THR A 206 -10.57 -12.00 -3.83
C THR A 206 -10.35 -10.63 -3.19
N GLN A 207 -9.40 -10.50 -2.25
CA GLN A 207 -8.96 -9.20 -1.72
C GLN A 207 -7.82 -8.56 -2.55
N ARG A 208 -7.28 -9.27 -3.55
CA ARG A 208 -6.40 -8.67 -4.55
C ARG A 208 -7.27 -8.11 -5.67
N PHE A 209 -7.21 -6.80 -5.88
CA PHE A 209 -7.88 -6.18 -7.02
C PHE A 209 -7.15 -6.60 -8.30
N ASP A 210 -7.73 -7.53 -9.06
CA ASP A 210 -7.24 -7.93 -10.40
C ASP A 210 -7.70 -6.95 -11.49
N GLY A 211 -8.06 -5.72 -11.11
CA GLY A 211 -8.55 -4.71 -12.04
C GLY A 211 -7.46 -3.91 -12.73
N VAL A 212 -6.23 -4.43 -12.77
CA VAL A 212 -5.13 -3.85 -13.55
C VAL A 212 -4.70 -4.88 -14.57
N SER A 213 -4.33 -4.46 -15.76
CA SER A 213 -3.74 -5.29 -16.82
C SER A 213 -2.55 -4.53 -17.41
N ILE A 214 -1.53 -5.25 -17.86
CA ILE A 214 -0.35 -4.65 -18.48
C ILE A 214 0.01 -5.28 -19.81
N TYR A 215 0.56 -4.49 -20.72
CA TYR A 215 1.08 -4.96 -22.00
C TYR A 215 2.16 -4.02 -22.57
N PRO A 216 3.29 -4.52 -23.10
CA PRO A 216 3.70 -5.93 -23.10
C PRO A 216 4.32 -6.34 -21.76
N THR A 217 4.33 -7.64 -21.48
CA THR A 217 5.03 -8.23 -20.33
C THR A 217 6.55 -8.22 -20.53
N LEU A 218 7.04 -8.38 -21.76
CA LEU A 218 8.46 -8.30 -22.12
C LEU A 218 8.75 -6.92 -22.72
N VAL A 219 9.69 -6.19 -22.11
CA VAL A 219 9.99 -4.81 -22.44
C VAL A 219 11.49 -4.62 -22.51
N LYS A 220 11.97 -3.86 -23.50
CA LYS A 220 13.39 -3.48 -23.56
C LYS A 220 13.72 -2.50 -22.44
N ARG A 221 14.98 -2.48 -22.02
CA ARG A 221 15.50 -1.40 -21.16
C ARG A 221 15.11 -0.01 -21.68
N GLY A 222 14.51 0.82 -20.83
CA GLY A 222 14.01 2.15 -21.22
C GLY A 222 12.72 2.15 -22.04
N GLY A 223 12.11 0.98 -22.28
CA GLY A 223 10.83 0.87 -22.95
C GLY A 223 9.65 1.18 -22.02
N SER A 224 8.44 0.91 -22.52
CA SER A 224 7.22 1.26 -21.81
C SER A 224 6.25 0.08 -21.71
N VAL A 225 5.49 0.07 -20.63
CA VAL A 225 4.39 -0.85 -20.35
C VAL A 225 3.09 -0.04 -20.40
N ASN A 226 2.16 -0.44 -21.26
CA ASN A 226 0.79 0.06 -21.19
C ASN A 226 0.10 -0.58 -20.00
N VAL A 227 -0.64 0.22 -19.24
CA VAL A 227 -1.39 -0.17 -18.07
C VAL A 227 -2.86 0.14 -18.34
N THR A 228 -3.72 -0.85 -18.16
CA THR A 228 -5.17 -0.71 -18.29
C THR A 228 -5.81 -1.02 -16.95
N PHE A 229 -6.63 -0.12 -16.45
CA PHE A 229 -7.50 -0.33 -15.30
C PHE A 229 -8.89 -0.80 -15.78
N THR A 230 -9.53 -1.72 -15.05
CA THR A 230 -10.86 -2.23 -15.41
C THR A 230 -11.96 -1.18 -15.28
N ALA A 231 -11.71 -0.14 -14.48
CA ALA A 231 -12.54 1.05 -14.38
C ALA A 231 -11.66 2.29 -14.38
N GLU A 232 -12.24 3.42 -14.76
CA GLU A 232 -11.58 4.72 -14.67
C GLU A 232 -11.22 5.03 -13.21
N GLN A 233 -9.97 5.44 -12.99
CA GLN A 233 -9.46 5.69 -11.65
C GLN A 233 -9.86 7.11 -11.22
N SER A 234 -10.64 7.19 -10.14
CA SER A 234 -11.10 8.46 -9.56
C SER A 234 -10.01 9.23 -8.81
N ALA A 235 -8.85 8.61 -8.60
CA ALA A 235 -7.67 9.19 -7.96
C ALA A 235 -6.40 8.63 -8.63
N PRO A 236 -5.26 9.34 -8.54
CA PRO A 236 -4.00 8.84 -9.05
C PRO A 236 -3.60 7.52 -8.39
N VAL A 237 -3.09 6.57 -9.20
CA VAL A 237 -2.65 5.26 -8.73
C VAL A 237 -1.12 5.26 -8.58
N SER A 238 -0.64 4.99 -7.37
CA SER A 238 0.79 4.79 -7.12
C SER A 238 1.22 3.42 -7.65
N VAL A 239 2.31 3.42 -8.42
CA VAL A 239 2.91 2.20 -8.97
C VAL A 239 4.37 2.14 -8.57
N GLN A 240 4.77 1.04 -7.97
CA GLN A 240 6.14 0.78 -7.57
C GLN A 240 6.68 -0.44 -8.30
N LEU A 241 7.93 -0.38 -8.74
CA LEU A 241 8.60 -1.49 -9.40
C LEU A 241 9.64 -2.07 -8.44
N PHE A 242 9.57 -3.38 -8.22
CA PHE A 242 10.47 -4.10 -7.33
C PHE A 242 11.27 -5.15 -8.09
N ALA A 243 12.56 -5.24 -7.77
CA ALA A 243 13.35 -6.42 -8.08
C ALA A 243 12.85 -7.60 -7.22
N ILE A 244 13.12 -8.83 -7.67
CA ILE A 244 12.73 -10.04 -6.94
C ILE A 244 13.44 -10.17 -5.58
N SER A 245 14.55 -9.48 -5.39
CA SER A 245 15.19 -9.31 -4.08
C SER A 245 14.37 -8.49 -3.08
N GLY A 246 13.24 -7.89 -3.50
CA GLY A 246 12.43 -6.97 -2.70
C GLY A 246 12.93 -5.51 -2.75
N GLN A 247 14.02 -5.22 -3.46
CA GLN A 247 14.50 -3.84 -3.62
C GLN A 247 13.56 -3.06 -4.56
N ARG A 248 13.09 -1.88 -4.12
CA ARG A 248 12.38 -0.94 -5.01
C ARG A 248 13.36 -0.33 -6.01
N VAL A 249 13.04 -0.45 -7.29
CA VAL A 249 13.88 -0.03 -8.42
C VAL A 249 13.18 0.94 -9.38
N GLY A 250 11.91 1.26 -9.14
CA GLY A 250 11.17 2.28 -9.87
C GLY A 250 9.90 2.71 -9.15
N LYS A 251 9.38 3.89 -9.50
CA LYS A 251 8.06 4.36 -9.08
C LYS A 251 7.44 5.27 -10.13
N ALA A 252 6.12 5.32 -10.20
CA ALA A 252 5.35 6.25 -11.01
C ALA A 252 3.97 6.48 -10.40
N THR A 253 3.30 7.53 -10.86
CA THR A 253 1.88 7.78 -10.58
C THR A 253 1.13 7.73 -11.90
N LEU A 254 0.07 6.92 -11.96
CA LEU A 254 -0.74 6.70 -13.17
C LEU A 254 -2.14 7.28 -12.97
N ASN A 255 -2.72 7.81 -14.05
CA ASN A 255 -4.05 8.44 -14.04
C ASN A 255 -4.94 7.86 -15.14
N GLY A 256 -6.26 7.94 -14.94
CA GLY A 256 -7.25 7.51 -15.91
C GLY A 256 -7.38 5.99 -16.03
N GLN A 257 -8.15 5.54 -17.01
CA GLN A 257 -8.35 4.12 -17.28
C GLN A 257 -7.18 3.47 -18.05
N PHE A 258 -6.48 4.25 -18.87
CA PHE A 258 -5.36 3.79 -19.70
C PHE A 258 -4.15 4.68 -19.42
N ALA A 259 -3.03 4.06 -19.07
CA ALA A 259 -1.81 4.76 -18.71
C ALA A 259 -0.57 4.05 -19.27
N THR A 260 0.58 4.71 -19.13
CA THR A 260 1.87 4.15 -19.54
C THR A 260 2.86 4.26 -18.40
N PHE A 261 3.50 3.15 -18.06
CA PHE A 261 4.64 3.11 -17.14
C PHE A 261 5.94 2.99 -17.93
N ASN A 262 6.87 3.91 -17.73
CA ASN A 262 8.18 3.86 -18.38
C ASN A 262 9.15 3.06 -17.52
N VAL A 263 9.71 1.99 -18.10
CA VAL A 263 10.67 1.12 -17.43
C VAL A 263 12.00 1.86 -17.29
N PRO A 264 12.57 1.99 -16.07
CA PRO A 264 13.85 2.67 -15.89
C PRO A 264 14.97 2.08 -16.75
N THR A 265 15.78 2.93 -17.37
CA THR A 265 16.92 2.52 -18.22
C THR A 265 18.04 1.86 -17.45
N THR A 266 18.08 2.07 -16.12
CA THR A 266 19.10 1.54 -15.20
C THR A 266 18.89 0.07 -14.85
N LEU A 267 17.74 -0.53 -15.21
CA LEU A 267 17.44 -1.91 -14.86
C LEU A 267 18.31 -2.91 -15.62
N GLY A 268 18.80 -3.92 -14.90
CA GLY A 268 19.39 -5.10 -15.52
C GLY A 268 18.32 -5.95 -16.22
N ALA A 269 18.75 -6.82 -17.14
CA ALA A 269 17.86 -7.83 -17.68
C ALA A 269 17.36 -8.75 -16.54
N GLY A 270 16.06 -8.99 -16.47
CA GLY A 270 15.48 -9.71 -15.34
C GLY A 270 13.97 -9.54 -15.21
N MET A 271 13.41 -10.22 -14.22
CA MET A 271 11.99 -10.12 -13.88
C MET A 271 11.81 -9.12 -12.75
N TYR A 272 10.74 -8.33 -12.83
CA TYR A 272 10.37 -7.31 -11.85
C TYR A 272 8.87 -7.37 -11.57
N LEU A 273 8.48 -6.89 -10.39
CA LEU A 273 7.10 -6.83 -9.95
C LEU A 273 6.64 -5.37 -9.94
N MET A 274 5.63 -5.06 -10.72
CA MET A 274 4.89 -3.80 -10.68
C MET A 274 3.76 -3.93 -9.65
N VAL A 275 3.85 -3.19 -8.56
CA VAL A 275 2.85 -3.14 -7.51
C VAL A 275 2.03 -1.87 -7.70
N PHE A 276 0.73 -2.03 -7.93
CA PHE A 276 -0.25 -0.96 -8.09
C PHE A 276 -1.06 -0.87 -6.81
N ASP A 277 -1.10 0.29 -6.18
CA ASP A 277 -1.99 0.56 -5.06
C ASP A 277 -3.19 1.36 -5.60
N THR A 278 -4.31 0.68 -5.86
CA THR A 278 -5.55 1.32 -6.32
C THR A 278 -6.51 1.52 -5.14
N PRO A 279 -7.51 2.42 -5.26
CA PRO A 279 -8.54 2.58 -4.23
C PRO A 279 -9.32 1.28 -3.92
N GLN A 280 -9.40 0.37 -4.90
CA GLN A 280 -10.10 -0.92 -4.77
C GLN A 280 -9.21 -2.02 -4.19
N GLY A 281 -7.91 -1.77 -4.00
CA GLY A 281 -6.96 -2.70 -3.44
C GLY A 281 -5.65 -2.78 -4.22
N ARG A 282 -4.75 -3.65 -3.76
CA ARG A 282 -3.44 -3.83 -4.38
C ARG A 282 -3.53 -4.81 -5.56
N SER A 283 -2.93 -4.44 -6.69
CA SER A 283 -2.67 -5.32 -7.83
C SER A 283 -1.17 -5.49 -8.03
N VAL A 284 -0.71 -6.68 -8.44
CA VAL A 284 0.72 -6.89 -8.76
C VAL A 284 0.81 -7.53 -10.12
N LYS A 285 1.64 -6.96 -11.00
CA LYS A 285 1.90 -7.48 -12.34
C LYS A 285 3.38 -7.71 -12.57
N LYS A 286 3.67 -8.73 -13.37
CA LYS A 286 5.04 -9.10 -13.74
C LYS A 286 5.46 -8.34 -14.99
N VAL A 287 6.65 -7.73 -14.97
CA VAL A 287 7.33 -7.23 -16.18
C VAL A 287 8.71 -7.88 -16.30
N ILE A 288 9.10 -8.21 -17.52
CA ILE A 288 10.40 -8.78 -17.87
C ILE A 288 11.16 -7.72 -18.66
N VAL A 289 12.37 -7.40 -18.23
CA VAL A 289 13.26 -6.45 -18.90
C VAL A 289 14.36 -7.21 -19.62
N GLU A 290 14.62 -6.85 -20.88
CA GLU A 290 15.76 -7.29 -21.71
C GLU A 290 16.75 -6.14 -22.02
#